data_AF-A0A553RK59-F1
#
_entry.id   AF-A0A553RK59-F1
#
_cell.length_a   1.000
_cell.length_b   1.000
_cell.length_c   1.000
_cell.angle_alpha   90.00
_cell.angle_beta   90.00
_cell.angle_gamma   90.00
#
_symmetry.space_group_name_H-M   'P 1'
#
loop_
_entity.id
_entity.type
_entity.pdbx_description
1 polymer ?
#
loop_
_entity_poly.entity_id
_entity_poly.type
_entity_poly.pdbx_seq_one_letter_code
_entity_poly.pdbx_strand_id
1 'polypeptide(L)'
;MDSSELGSSRPAGVASGLTLPPGLTEEEAEEMQMELIKVEDEIETLRQVLVAKEKHAAELKRRLGISPLSEIKQNISKGWQDVQCSSAYLTASATLEDIGRSDAYKRTQETLSQAGQVTSAAFTSMGSAIRSRFGEMR
;
A
#
# COMPACT_ATOMS: atom_id res chain seq x y z
N MET A 1 -66.79 3.87 -39.65
CA MET A 1 -65.64 3.31 -40.39
C MET A 1 -65.23 4.38 -41.38
N ASP A 2 -64.00 4.80 -41.52
CA ASP A 2 -62.74 4.52 -40.83
C ASP A 2 -61.70 5.34 -41.62
N SER A 3 -60.84 6.08 -40.92
CA SER A 3 -59.43 6.43 -41.24
C SER A 3 -59.10 7.06 -42.62
N SER A 4 -58.21 8.05 -42.80
CA SER A 4 -56.92 8.40 -42.17
C SER A 4 -56.65 9.89 -42.46
N GLU A 5 -56.33 10.78 -41.52
CA GLU A 5 -55.04 11.05 -40.86
C GLU A 5 -53.74 10.98 -41.71
N LEU A 6 -52.93 12.03 -41.51
CA LEU A 6 -51.47 12.20 -41.72
C LEU A 6 -50.98 12.55 -43.15
N GLY A 7 -50.17 13.60 -43.38
CA GLY A 7 -49.52 14.48 -42.41
C GLY A 7 -48.87 15.70 -43.06
N SER A 8 -48.99 16.83 -42.36
CA SER A 8 -48.11 17.99 -42.51
C SER A 8 -47.26 18.05 -41.24
N SER A 9 -46.15 17.30 -41.24
CA SER A 9 -45.16 17.35 -40.18
C SER A 9 -44.25 18.55 -40.40
N ARG A 10 -44.60 19.70 -39.82
CA ARG A 10 -43.59 20.69 -39.42
C ARG A 10 -43.18 20.32 -37.99
N PRO A 11 -41.90 20.04 -37.70
CA PRO A 11 -41.45 20.04 -36.33
C PRO A 11 -41.37 21.50 -35.90
N ALA A 12 -42.39 21.97 -35.16
CA ALA A 12 -42.24 23.14 -34.34
C ALA A 12 -41.16 22.83 -33.30
N GLY A 13 -40.20 23.75 -33.20
CA GLY A 13 -38.96 23.54 -32.48
C GLY A 13 -39.17 23.06 -31.05
N VAL A 14 -38.27 22.17 -30.65
CA VAL A 14 -37.97 21.90 -29.25
C VAL A 14 -37.33 23.16 -28.69
N ALA A 15 -38.15 24.17 -28.41
CA ALA A 15 -37.86 25.11 -27.36
C ALA A 15 -38.18 24.35 -26.07
N SER A 16 -37.17 23.70 -25.49
CA SER A 16 -37.20 23.28 -24.11
C SER A 16 -37.40 24.54 -23.28
N GLY A 17 -38.68 24.88 -23.05
CA GLY A 17 -39.06 25.89 -22.08
C GLY A 17 -38.49 25.43 -20.74
N LEU A 18 -37.68 26.28 -20.12
CA LEU A 18 -37.52 26.25 -18.68
C LEU A 18 -38.90 26.57 -18.09
N THR A 19 -39.74 25.55 -17.96
CA THR A 19 -40.96 25.67 -17.17
C THR A 19 -40.50 25.71 -15.72
N LEU A 20 -40.75 26.83 -15.03
CA LEU A 20 -40.53 26.93 -13.60
C LEU A 20 -41.22 25.75 -12.89
N PRO A 21 -40.60 25.17 -11.85
CA PRO A 21 -41.21 24.11 -11.09
C PRO A 21 -42.61 24.53 -10.62
N PRO A 22 -43.61 23.63 -10.69
CA PRO A 22 -45.00 23.99 -10.42
C PRO A 22 -45.15 24.52 -8.99
N GLY A 23 -45.57 25.79 -8.87
CA GLY A 23 -45.79 26.49 -7.59
C GLY A 23 -44.77 27.58 -7.28
N LEU A 24 -43.79 27.82 -8.14
CA LEU A 24 -42.74 28.82 -7.96
C LEU A 24 -42.99 30.04 -8.85
N THR A 25 -43.03 31.23 -8.25
CA THR A 25 -43.19 32.48 -8.99
C THR A 25 -41.87 32.88 -9.65
N GLU A 26 -41.94 33.69 -10.72
CA GLU A 26 -40.73 34.17 -11.42
C GLU A 26 -39.79 34.92 -10.47
N GLU A 27 -40.34 35.74 -9.59
CA GLU A 27 -39.61 36.54 -8.60
C GLU A 27 -38.83 35.66 -7.62
N GLU A 28 -39.46 34.60 -7.08
CA GLU A 28 -38.79 33.64 -6.19
C GLU A 28 -37.67 32.87 -6.91
N ALA A 29 -37.83 32.58 -8.21
CA ALA A 29 -36.80 31.93 -9.01
C ALA A 29 -35.60 32.84 -9.26
N GLU A 30 -35.83 34.11 -9.54
CA GLU A 30 -34.78 35.13 -9.68
C GLU A 30 -34.01 35.33 -8.36
N GLU A 31 -34.71 35.39 -7.23
CA GLU A 31 -34.10 35.48 -5.89
C GLU A 31 -33.20 34.27 -5.60
N MET A 32 -33.69 33.05 -5.86
CA MET A 32 -32.88 31.83 -5.68
C MET A 32 -31.64 31.80 -6.58
N GLN A 33 -31.73 32.29 -7.81
CA GLN A 33 -30.56 32.39 -8.69
C GLN A 33 -29.52 33.36 -8.12
N MET A 34 -29.97 34.48 -7.56
CA MET A 34 -29.07 35.48 -6.98
C MET A 34 -28.42 34.97 -5.68
N GLU A 35 -29.17 34.27 -4.82
CA GLU A 35 -28.60 33.59 -3.66
C GLU A 35 -27.61 32.49 -4.07
N LEU A 36 -27.92 31.71 -5.10
CA LEU A 36 -27.02 30.68 -5.61
C LEU A 36 -25.68 31.27 -6.04
N ILE A 37 -25.70 32.35 -6.84
CA ILE A 37 -24.48 33.05 -7.28
C ILE A 37 -23.67 33.52 -6.06
N LYS A 38 -24.33 34.12 -5.08
CA LYS A 38 -23.66 34.58 -3.85
C LYS A 38 -23.01 33.43 -3.09
N VAL A 39 -23.70 32.30 -2.93
CA VAL A 39 -23.16 31.11 -2.27
C VAL A 39 -21.97 30.55 -3.04
N GLU A 40 -22.03 30.52 -4.37
CA GLU A 40 -20.92 30.08 -5.22
C GLU A 40 -19.67 30.97 -5.05
N ASP A 41 -19.85 32.29 -4.99
CA ASP A 41 -18.77 33.25 -4.73
C ASP A 41 -18.17 33.09 -3.32
N GLU A 42 -19.00 32.86 -2.31
CA GLU A 42 -18.54 32.57 -0.94
C GLU A 42 -17.76 31.26 -0.89
N ILE A 43 -18.23 30.21 -1.56
CA ILE A 43 -17.51 28.92 -1.69
C ILE A 43 -16.14 29.15 -2.31
N GLU A 44 -16.07 29.92 -3.39
CA GLU A 44 -14.80 30.19 -4.07
C GLU A 44 -13.84 30.96 -3.18
N THR A 45 -14.34 31.96 -2.46
CA THR A 45 -13.56 32.71 -1.47
C THR A 45 -13.05 31.79 -0.36
N LEU A 46 -13.88 30.89 0.16
CA LEU A 46 -13.50 29.93 1.19
C LEU A 46 -12.41 28.96 0.70
N ARG A 47 -12.46 28.51 -0.55
CA ARG A 47 -11.39 27.70 -1.15
C ARG A 47 -10.06 28.46 -1.19
N GLN A 48 -10.08 29.72 -1.60
CA GLN A 48 -8.86 30.54 -1.63
C GLN A 48 -8.29 30.74 -0.22
N VAL A 49 -9.14 31.00 0.77
CA VAL A 49 -8.74 31.10 2.17
C VAL A 49 -8.15 29.78 2.65
N LEU A 50 -8.76 28.64 2.32
CA LEU A 50 -8.27 27.32 2.70
C LEU A 50 -6.87 27.07 2.14
N VAL A 51 -6.66 27.29 0.84
CA VAL A 51 -5.34 27.16 0.19
C VAL A 51 -4.30 28.05 0.87
N ALA A 52 -4.65 29.29 1.21
CA ALA A 52 -3.76 30.19 1.93
C ALA A 52 -3.42 29.67 3.35
N LYS A 53 -4.39 29.10 4.06
CA LYS A 53 -4.18 28.49 5.38
C LYS A 53 -3.35 27.21 5.32
N GLU A 54 -3.57 26.35 4.34
CA GLU A 54 -2.77 25.14 4.12
C GLU A 54 -1.30 25.49 3.86
N LYS A 55 -1.06 26.50 3.00
CA LYS A 55 0.29 27.03 2.75
C LYS A 55 0.93 27.58 4.03
N HIS A 56 0.18 28.33 4.84
CA HIS A 56 0.67 28.86 6.10
C HIS A 56 0.98 27.75 7.12
N ALA A 57 0.13 26.72 7.20
CA ALA A 57 0.37 25.56 8.06
C ALA A 57 1.63 24.79 7.62
N ALA A 58 1.84 24.59 6.32
CA ALA A 58 3.04 23.97 5.78
C ALA A 58 4.31 24.78 6.13
N GLU A 59 4.24 26.11 6.08
CA GLU A 59 5.33 26.99 6.49
C GLU A 59 5.64 26.88 7.98
N LEU A 60 4.61 26.87 8.84
CA LEU A 60 4.78 26.67 10.28
C LEU A 60 5.42 25.32 10.59
N LYS A 61 4.94 24.23 9.95
CA LYS A 61 5.54 22.89 10.07
C LYS A 61 7.03 22.91 9.70
N ARG A 62 7.38 23.54 8.57
CA ARG A 62 8.78 23.72 8.14
C ARG A 62 9.61 24.46 9.18
N ARG A 63 9.11 25.57 9.74
CA ARG A 63 9.81 26.34 10.78
C ARG A 63 10.00 25.57 12.09
N LEU A 64 9.06 24.70 12.43
CA LEU A 64 9.14 23.79 13.56
C LEU A 64 10.03 22.55 13.27
N GLY A 65 10.59 22.43 12.07
CA GLY A 65 11.40 21.27 11.68
C GLY A 65 10.57 20.01 11.36
N ILE A 66 9.25 20.14 11.30
CA ILE A 66 8.32 19.07 10.91
C ILE A 66 8.23 19.09 9.38
N SER A 67 9.08 18.32 8.73
CA SER A 67 9.02 18.13 7.28
C SER A 67 8.24 16.86 6.94
N PRO A 68 7.46 16.80 5.85
CA PRO A 68 6.84 15.56 5.39
C PRO A 68 7.84 14.40 5.30
N LEU A 69 9.10 14.68 4.92
CA LEU A 69 10.16 13.68 4.86
C LEU A 69 10.66 13.26 6.25
N SER A 70 10.66 14.16 7.24
CA SER A 70 11.07 13.82 8.61
C SER A 70 10.03 12.95 9.31
N GLU A 71 8.74 13.21 9.10
CA GLU A 71 7.65 12.36 9.60
C GLU A 71 7.73 10.95 9.00
N ILE A 72 7.95 10.83 7.69
CA ILE A 72 8.14 9.54 7.01
C ILE A 72 9.36 8.80 7.56
N LYS A 73 10.52 9.47 7.64
CA LYS A 73 11.76 8.88 8.17
C LYS A 73 11.56 8.39 9.61
N GLN A 74 10.88 9.19 10.43
CA GLN A 74 10.66 8.89 11.83
C GLN A 74 9.68 7.72 12.02
N ASN A 75 8.59 7.65 11.24
CA ASN A 75 7.65 6.54 11.26
C ASN A 75 8.28 5.23 10.78
N ILE A 76 9.10 5.27 9.72
CA ILE A 76 9.82 4.08 9.24
C ILE A 76 10.87 3.62 10.24
N SER A 77 11.67 4.56 10.79
CA SER A 77 12.70 4.24 11.78
C SER A 77 12.09 3.62 13.04
N LYS A 78 10.95 4.18 13.49
CA LYS A 78 10.20 3.64 14.62
C LYS A 78 9.59 2.29 14.31
N GLY A 79 8.91 2.12 13.16
CA GLY A 79 8.33 0.83 12.77
C GLY A 79 9.39 -0.27 12.64
N TRP A 80 10.58 0.05 12.14
CA TRP A 80 11.70 -0.89 12.09
C TRP A 80 12.23 -1.23 13.49
N GLN A 81 12.44 -0.23 14.34
CA GLN A 81 12.85 -0.46 15.74
C GLN A 81 11.80 -1.26 16.52
N ASP A 82 10.52 -0.97 16.34
CA ASP A 82 9.43 -1.67 17.00
C ASP A 82 9.38 -3.14 16.58
N VAL A 83 9.69 -3.46 15.32
CA VAL A 83 9.81 -4.84 14.84
C VAL A 83 11.01 -5.55 15.47
N GLN A 84 12.19 -4.91 15.51
CA GLN A 84 13.39 -5.47 16.12
C GLN A 84 13.25 -5.68 17.64
N CYS A 85 12.57 -4.76 18.31
CA CYS A 85 12.32 -4.81 19.75
C CYS A 85 11.03 -5.57 20.10
N SER A 86 10.28 -6.03 19.10
CA SER A 86 9.01 -6.72 19.35
C SER A 86 9.26 -8.01 20.13
N SER A 87 8.37 -8.29 21.08
CA SER A 87 8.37 -9.55 21.82
C SER A 87 8.33 -10.76 20.88
N ALA A 88 7.68 -10.64 19.70
CA ALA A 88 7.67 -11.69 18.69
C ALA A 88 9.06 -11.94 18.09
N TYR A 89 9.83 -10.91 17.72
CA TYR A 89 11.19 -11.07 17.19
C TYR A 89 12.17 -11.56 18.27
N LEU A 90 12.10 -11.01 19.49
CA LEU A 90 12.93 -11.44 20.61
C LEU A 90 12.60 -12.87 21.05
N THR A 91 11.32 -13.25 21.08
CA THR A 91 10.89 -14.61 21.39
C THR A 91 11.29 -15.57 20.26
N ALA A 92 11.11 -15.20 18.99
CA ALA A 92 11.49 -16.05 17.86
C ALA A 92 13.01 -16.24 17.74
N SER A 93 13.80 -15.21 18.03
CA SER A 93 15.26 -15.34 18.06
C SER A 93 15.74 -16.18 19.25
N ALA A 94 15.15 -15.99 20.43
CA ALA A 94 15.43 -16.83 21.59
C ALA A 94 15.05 -18.30 21.35
N THR A 95 13.88 -18.59 20.77
CA THR A 95 13.48 -19.97 20.46
C THR A 95 14.34 -20.60 19.38
N LEU A 96 14.80 -19.83 18.38
CA LEU A 96 15.74 -20.33 17.38
C LEU A 96 17.10 -20.69 18.00
N GLU A 97 17.58 -19.86 18.92
CA GLU A 97 18.81 -20.11 19.66
C GLU A 97 18.69 -21.36 20.56
N ASP A 98 17.53 -21.53 21.22
CA ASP A 98 17.23 -22.71 22.04
C ASP A 98 17.13 -23.98 21.19
N ILE A 99 16.49 -23.92 20.01
CA ILE A 99 16.44 -25.04 19.06
C ILE A 99 17.85 -25.42 18.59
N GLY A 100 18.68 -24.43 18.24
CA GLY A 100 20.07 -24.66 17.83
C GLY A 100 20.96 -25.21 18.94
N ARG A 101 20.64 -24.91 20.21
CA ARG A 101 21.34 -25.48 21.37
C ARG A 101 20.78 -26.81 21.86
N SER A 102 19.58 -27.18 21.41
CA SER A 102 18.87 -28.37 21.87
C SER A 102 19.67 -29.65 21.62
N ASP A 103 19.55 -30.59 22.55
CA ASP A 103 20.21 -31.88 22.45
C ASP A 103 19.73 -32.68 21.23
N ALA A 104 18.49 -32.46 20.79
CA ALA A 104 17.96 -33.07 19.56
C ALA A 104 18.69 -32.56 18.31
N TYR A 105 18.92 -31.24 18.20
CA TYR A 105 19.68 -30.66 17.10
C TYR A 105 21.15 -31.05 17.15
N LYS A 106 21.80 -30.94 18.32
CA LYS A 106 23.20 -31.35 18.51
C LYS A 106 23.42 -32.82 18.23
N ARG A 107 22.57 -33.71 18.74
CA ARG A 107 22.66 -35.16 18.50
C ARG A 107 22.47 -35.50 17.03
N THR A 108 21.59 -34.78 16.32
CA THR A 108 21.43 -34.93 14.87
C THR A 108 22.66 -34.43 14.12
N GLN A 109 23.20 -33.28 14.49
CA GLN A 109 24.44 -32.72 13.94
C GLN A 109 25.63 -33.67 14.18
N GLU A 110 25.75 -34.21 15.39
CA GLU A 110 26.77 -35.19 15.75
C GLU A 110 26.61 -36.49 14.98
N THR A 111 25.38 -37.00 14.82
CA THR A 111 25.09 -38.21 14.04
C THR A 111 25.41 -38.00 12.56
N LEU A 112 25.02 -36.87 11.99
CA LEU A 112 25.34 -36.50 10.61
C LEU A 112 26.86 -36.36 10.42
N SER A 113 27.54 -35.71 11.35
CA SER A 113 29.00 -35.54 11.33
C SER A 113 29.70 -36.90 11.42
N GLN A 114 29.29 -37.77 12.35
CA GLN A 114 29.85 -39.12 12.50
C GLN A 114 29.61 -39.97 11.24
N ALA A 115 28.39 -39.96 10.69
CA ALA A 115 28.08 -40.67 9.45
C ALA A 115 28.89 -40.11 8.26
N GLY A 116 29.07 -38.79 8.20
CA GLY A 116 29.91 -38.12 7.21
C GLY A 116 31.38 -38.52 7.32
N GLN A 117 31.93 -38.58 8.53
CA GLN A 117 33.31 -39.03 8.76
C GLN A 117 33.49 -40.50 8.39
N VAL A 118 32.56 -41.39 8.77
CA VAL A 118 32.60 -42.82 8.42
C VAL A 118 32.51 -43.01 6.91
N THR A 119 31.62 -42.28 6.23
CA THR A 119 31.48 -42.33 4.77
C THR A 119 32.70 -41.75 4.06
N SER A 120 33.23 -40.62 4.54
CA SER A 120 34.43 -39.98 3.99
C SER A 120 35.67 -40.86 4.15
N ALA A 121 35.81 -41.53 5.31
CA ALA A 121 36.87 -42.51 5.56
C ALA A 121 36.74 -43.74 4.64
N ALA A 122 35.52 -44.27 4.45
CA ALA A 122 35.27 -45.38 3.53
C ALA A 122 35.56 -44.99 2.08
N PHE A 123 35.12 -43.80 1.63
CA PHE A 123 35.40 -43.27 0.30
C PHE A 123 36.90 -43.11 0.05
N THR A 124 37.63 -42.56 1.03
CA THR A 124 39.10 -42.40 0.95
C THR A 124 39.81 -43.76 0.91
N SER A 125 39.34 -44.75 1.68
CA SER A 125 39.86 -46.13 1.64
C SER A 125 39.65 -46.80 0.28
N MET A 126 38.45 -46.65 -0.31
CA MET A 126 38.17 -47.17 -1.65
C MET A 126 39.02 -46.48 -2.72
N GLY A 127 39.17 -45.15 -2.65
CA GLY A 127 40.04 -44.39 -3.56
C GLY A 127 41.51 -44.78 -3.43
N SER A 128 41.97 -45.10 -2.22
CA SER A 128 43.35 -45.56 -1.96
C SER A 128 43.59 -46.98 -2.48
N ALA A 129 42.61 -47.88 -2.35
CA ALA A 129 42.68 -49.24 -2.89
C ALA A 129 42.66 -49.26 -4.43
N ILE A 130 41.92 -48.35 -5.08
CA ILE A 130 41.95 -48.21 -6.53
C ILE A 130 43.30 -47.61 -6.98
N ARG A 131 43.83 -46.62 -6.24
CA ARG A 131 45.14 -46.02 -6.53
C ARG A 131 46.28 -47.03 -6.38
N SER A 132 46.25 -47.89 -5.37
CA SER A 132 47.28 -48.93 -5.20
C SER A 132 47.26 -49.93 -6.35
N ARG A 133 46.07 -50.37 -6.79
CA ARG A 133 45.94 -51.26 -7.96
C ARG A 133 46.43 -50.63 -9.26
N PHE A 134 46.28 -49.33 -9.44
CA PHE A 134 46.78 -48.63 -10.62
C PHE A 134 48.29 -48.29 -10.53
N GLY A 135 48.80 -48.07 -9.32
CA GLY A 135 50.23 -47.83 -9.05
C GLY A 135 51.09 -49.09 -9.15
N GLU A 136 50.51 -50.26 -8.90
CA GLU A 136 51.18 -51.57 -8.98
C GLU A 136 51.27 -52.14 -10.42
N MET A 137 50.68 -51.46 -11.42
CA MET A 137 50.75 -51.82 -12.84
C MET A 137 51.79 -51.00 -13.65
N ARG A 138 52.69 -50.27 -12.99
CA ARG A 138 53.85 -49.60 -13.60
C ARG A 138 55.13 -50.32 -13.21
#